data_AF-A0A838VPA0-F1
#
_entry.id   AF-A0A838VPA0-F1
#
_cell.length_a   1.000
_cell.length_b   1.000
_cell.length_c   1.000
_cell.angle_alpha   90.00
_cell.angle_beta   90.00
_cell.angle_gamma   90.00
#
_symmetry.space_group_name_H-M   'P 1'
#
loop_
_entity.id
_entity.type
_entity.pdbx_description
1 polymer ?
#
loop_
_entity_poly.entity_id
_entity_poly.type
_entity_poly.pdbx_seq_one_letter_code
_entity_poly.pdbx_strand_id
1 'polypeptide(L)' 'MINASMLQDVLQNFVSGTSDVQGIALVSPDGLALASVLPGEMDEERTAAM' A
#
# COMPACT_ATOMS: atom_id res chain seq x y z
N MET A 1 3.55 -9.08 18.88
CA MET A 1 4.32 -8.78 17.66
C MET A 1 3.32 -8.62 16.53
N ILE A 2 3.34 -7.52 15.80
CA ILE A 2 2.46 -7.35 14.63
C ILE A 2 3.00 -8.24 13.50
N ASN A 3 2.12 -8.95 12.80
CA ASN A 3 2.53 -9.73 11.63
C ASN A 3 2.33 -8.85 10.40
N ALA A 4 3.40 -8.17 9.99
CA ALA A 4 3.39 -7.27 8.85
C ALA A 4 2.99 -7.97 7.54
N SER A 5 3.33 -9.25 7.39
CA SER A 5 2.97 -10.07 6.23
C SER A 5 1.45 -10.25 6.12
N MET A 6 0.78 -10.54 7.23
CA MET A 6 -0.70 -10.63 7.25
C MET A 6 -1.36 -9.29 6.88
N LEU A 7 -0.79 -8.17 7.33
CA LEU A 7 -1.29 -6.85 6.95
C LEU A 7 -1.16 -6.62 5.44
N GLN A 8 0.00 -6.96 4.87
CA GLN A 8 0.28 -6.74 3.47
C GLN A 8 -0.64 -7.58 2.56
N ASP A 9 -0.90 -8.84 2.93
CA ASP A 9 -1.86 -9.70 2.23
C ASP A 9 -3.28 -9.11 2.26
N VAL A 10 -3.75 -8.62 3.41
CA VAL A 10 -5.09 -8.00 3.53
C VAL A 10 -5.19 -6.75 2.66
N LEU A 11 -4.15 -5.90 2.70
CA LEU A 11 -4.10 -4.67 1.90
C LEU A 11 -4.07 -4.97 0.40
N GLN A 12 -3.31 -5.99 -0.02
CA GLN A 12 -3.22 -6.40 -1.41
C GLN A 12 -4.57 -6.93 -1.93
N ASN A 13 -5.23 -7.80 -1.16
CA ASN A 13 -6.56 -8.31 -1.50
C ASN A 13 -7.60 -7.17 -1.63
N PHE A 14 -7.52 -6.15 -0.78
CA PHE A 14 -8.44 -5.01 -0.84
C PHE A 14 -8.25 -4.18 -2.11
N VAL A 15 -7.00 -3.84 -2.45
CA VAL A 15 -6.67 -3.08 -3.67
C VAL A 15 -7.04 -3.88 -4.93
N SER A 16 -6.76 -5.18 -4.95
CA SER A 16 -7.13 -6.04 -6.09
C SER A 16 -8.64 -6.26 -6.25
N GLY A 17 -9.41 -6.19 -5.15
CA GLY A 17 -10.86 -6.36 -5.15
C GLY A 17 -11.66 -5.09 -5.43
N THR A 18 -11.02 -3.92 -5.44
CA THR A 18 -11.71 -2.62 -5.58
C THR A 18 -11.16 -1.86 -6.79
N SER A 19 -11.87 -1.91 -7.92
CA SER A 19 -11.42 -1.35 -9.20
C SER A 19 -11.12 0.15 -9.19
N ASP A 20 -11.66 0.91 -8.24
CA ASP A 20 -11.46 2.36 -8.12
C ASP A 20 -10.34 2.75 -7.12
N VAL A 21 -9.70 1.77 -6.47
CA VAL A 21 -8.65 2.02 -5.46
C VAL A 21 -7.28 1.91 -6.10
N GLN A 22 -6.54 3.02 -6.09
CA GLN A 22 -5.19 3.13 -6.65
C GLN A 22 -4.09 2.92 -5.60
N GLY A 23 -4.39 2.29 -4.46
CA GLY A 23 -3.43 1.98 -3.41
C GLY A 23 -3.92 2.31 -2.02
N ILE A 24 -3.23 1.76 -1.02
CA ILE A 24 -3.48 1.99 0.39
C ILE A 24 -2.17 2.18 1.13
N ALA A 25 -2.16 3.07 2.11
CA ALA A 25 -1.17 3.12 3.17
C ALA A 25 -1.86 3.02 4.53
N LEU A 26 -1.32 2.17 5.41
CA LEU A 26 -1.63 2.17 6.83
C LEU A 26 -0.58 3.00 7.55
N VAL A 27 -1.04 4.06 8.20
CA VAL A 27 -0.19 4.98 8.97
C VAL A 27 -0.58 4.98 10.44
N SER A 28 0.40 5.12 11.31
CA SER A 28 0.15 5.41 12.72
C SER A 28 -0.30 6.87 12.91
N PRO A 29 -0.94 7.21 14.04
CA PRO A 29 -1.46 8.57 14.28
C PRO A 29 -0.38 9.67 14.30
N ASP A 30 0.89 9.29 14.49
CA ASP A 30 2.06 10.17 14.40
C ASP A 30 2.55 10.38 12.96
N GLY A 31 1.96 9.70 11.99
CA GLY A 31 2.24 9.85 10.56
C GLY A 31 3.24 8.84 9.97
N LEU A 32 3.73 7.87 10.76
CA LEU A 32 4.66 6.86 10.24
C LEU A 32 3.92 5.76 9.47
N ALA A 33 4.45 5.35 8.31
CA ALA A 33 3.89 4.27 7.51
C ALA A 33 4.22 2.90 8.14
N LEU A 34 3.18 2.09 8.36
CA LEU A 34 3.27 0.73 8.90
C LEU A 34 3.19 -0.34 7.79
N ALA A 35 2.42 -0.08 6.73
CA ALA A 35 2.33 -0.92 5.53
C ALA A 35 1.75 -0.11 4.37
N SER A 36 2.11 -0.43 3.12
CA SER A 36 1.49 0.15 1.94
C SER A 36 1.42 -0.84 0.80
N VAL A 37 0.41 -0.68 -0.06
CA VAL A 37 0.28 -1.39 -1.34
C VAL A 37 0.00 -0.34 -2.40
N LEU A 38 0.86 -0.30 -3.41
CA LEU A 38 0.72 0.54 -4.58
C LEU A 38 0.36 -0.36 -5.78
N PRO A 39 -0.53 0.08 -6.68
CA PRO A 39 -0.87 -0.65 -7.89
C PRO A 39 0.38 -0.72 -8.78
N GLY A 40 0.59 -1.87 -9.44
CA GLY A 40 1.77 -2.12 -10.28
C GLY A 40 1.94 -1.17 -11.48
N GLU A 41 0.93 -0.34 -11.78
CA GLU A 41 1.00 0.73 -12.79
C GLU A 41 1.73 1.99 -12.28
N MET A 42 1.95 2.10 -10.97
CA MET A 42 2.73 3.16 -10.34
C MET A 42 4.15 2.67 -10.15
N ASP A 43 4.85 2.58 -11.27
CA ASP A 43 6.28 2.32 -11.33
C ASP A 43 7.02 3.33 -10.42
N GLU A 44 7.72 2.84 -9.40
CA GLU A 44 8.59 3.67 -8.54
C GLU A 44 9.59 4.45 -9.39
N GLU A 45 9.96 3.92 -10.56
CA GLU A 45 10.86 4.55 -11.54
C GLU A 45 10.28 5.83 -12.18
N ARG A 46 8.95 5.97 -12.27
CA ARG A 46 8.31 7.20 -12.80
C ARG A 46 8.07 8.27 -11.74
N THR A 47 7.99 7.88 -10.46
CA THR A 47 7.81 8.83 -9.33
C THR A 47 9.13 9.49 -8.93
N ALA A 48 10.27 8.81 -9.13
CA ALA A 48 11.60 9.39 -8.88
C ALA A 48 11.99 10.50 -9.88
N ALA A 49 11.24 10.67 -10.97
CA ALA A 49 11.56 11.58 -12.07
C ALA A 49 10.73 12.88 -12.09
N MET A 50 9.86 13.12 -11.10
CA MET A 50 9.02 14.33 -10.98
C MET A 50 9.40 15.20 -9.79
#